data_AF-A0A7U1BFB4-F1
#
_entry.id   AF-A0A7U1BFB4-F1
#
_cell.length_a   1.000
_cell.length_b   1.000
_cell.length_c   1.000
_cell.angle_alpha   90.00
_cell.angle_beta   90.00
_cell.angle_gamma   90.00
#
_symmetry.space_group_name_H-M   'P 1'
#
loop_
_entity.id
_entity.type
_entity.pdbx_description
1 polymer ?
#
loop_
_entity_poly.entity_id
_entity_poly.type
_entity_poly.pdbx_seq_one_letter_code
_entity_poly.pdbx_strand_id
1 'polypeptide(L)'
;IFPCFTELHSLFYWSGLKRIPENIYELLTPVALAHLIMGDGSVQRHGLIICTDSYSIEDVVRLINVLIIKYRVDCTIRNPKVNQYRIYIRERSMPHIRQIVKLHMCPTMLFKLKL
;
A
#
# COMPACT_ATOMS: atom_id res chain seq x y z
N ILE A 1 -24.10 -13.28 -6.79
CA ILE A 1 -22.69 -13.32 -6.33
C ILE A 1 -21.81 -13.29 -7.57
N PHE A 2 -20.86 -12.37 -7.67
CA PHE A 2 -19.93 -12.34 -8.81
C PHE A 2 -18.69 -13.18 -8.46
N PRO A 3 -18.37 -14.24 -9.22
CA PRO A 3 -17.27 -15.15 -8.89
C PRO A 3 -15.91 -14.47 -8.73
N CYS A 4 -15.64 -13.41 -9.50
CA CYS A 4 -14.40 -12.63 -9.41
C CYS A 4 -14.20 -11.97 -8.04
N PHE A 5 -15.27 -11.56 -7.36
CA PHE A 5 -15.17 -11.02 -6.00
C PHE A 5 -14.94 -12.13 -4.97
N THR A 6 -15.42 -13.35 -5.21
CA THR A 6 -15.12 -14.51 -4.37
C THR A 6 -13.65 -14.90 -4.44
N GLU A 7 -13.07 -14.89 -5.64
CA GLU A 7 -11.65 -15.21 -5.84
C GLU A 7 -10.74 -14.21 -5.14
N LEU A 8 -10.96 -12.90 -5.34
CA LEU A 8 -10.24 -11.85 -4.61
C LEU A 8 -10.45 -11.94 -3.10
N HIS A 9 -11.68 -12.19 -2.65
CA HIS A 9 -11.97 -12.36 -1.22
C HIS A 9 -11.17 -13.53 -0.63
N SER A 10 -11.12 -14.68 -1.33
CA SER A 10 -10.39 -15.86 -0.85
C SER A 10 -8.88 -15.65 -0.70
N LEU A 11 -8.29 -14.77 -1.51
CA LEU A 11 -6.86 -14.40 -1.39
C LEU A 11 -6.61 -13.53 -0.14
N PHE A 12 -7.47 -12.55 0.12
CA PHE A 12 -7.26 -11.56 1.17
C PHE A 12 -7.95 -11.89 2.50
N TYR A 13 -8.71 -12.98 2.59
CA TYR A 13 -9.40 -13.38 3.83
C TYR A 13 -9.17 -14.85 4.16
N TRP A 14 -8.68 -15.11 5.37
CA TRP A 14 -8.55 -16.45 5.92
C TRP A 14 -9.25 -16.52 7.28
N SER A 15 -10.19 -17.47 7.43
CA SER A 15 -10.99 -17.64 8.65
C SER A 15 -11.69 -16.35 9.10
N GLY A 16 -12.21 -15.57 8.15
CA GLY A 16 -12.92 -14.30 8.41
C GLY A 16 -12.02 -13.10 8.73
N LEU A 17 -10.69 -13.28 8.79
CA LEU A 17 -9.74 -12.21 9.05
C LEU A 17 -9.06 -11.76 7.76
N LYS A 18 -9.02 -10.44 7.53
CA LYS A 18 -8.33 -9.83 6.39
C LYS A 18 -6.81 -9.98 6.56
N ARG A 19 -6.11 -10.37 5.50
CA ARG A 19 -4.66 -10.60 5.48
C ARG A 19 -4.04 -10.12 4.17
N ILE A 20 -2.72 -9.95 4.17
CA ILE A 20 -1.96 -9.71 2.94
C ILE A 20 -1.48 -11.07 2.38
N PRO A 21 -1.93 -11.50 1.20
CA PRO A 21 -1.61 -12.84 0.68
C PRO A 21 -0.13 -13.01 0.36
N GLU A 22 0.32 -14.26 0.27
CA GLU A 22 1.72 -14.59 -0.04
C GLU A 22 2.13 -14.15 -1.46
N ASN A 23 1.20 -14.21 -2.42
CA ASN A 23 1.38 -13.75 -3.80
C ASN A 23 1.13 -12.24 -3.99
N ILE A 24 1.28 -11.43 -2.93
CA ILE A 24 1.11 -9.98 -3.04
C ILE A 24 2.17 -9.33 -3.95
N TYR A 25 3.30 -10.01 -4.19
CA TYR A 25 4.31 -9.56 -5.14
C TYR A 25 3.74 -9.44 -6.56
N GLU A 26 2.94 -10.42 -6.98
CA GLU A 26 2.27 -10.45 -8.28
C GLU A 26 1.09 -9.47 -8.30
N LEU A 27 0.27 -9.48 -7.25
CA LEU A 27 -0.99 -8.74 -7.17
C LEU A 27 -0.82 -7.23 -7.02
N LEU A 28 0.23 -6.76 -6.34
CA LEU A 28 0.50 -5.34 -6.17
C LEU A 28 1.12 -4.78 -7.45
N THR A 29 0.29 -4.54 -8.47
CA THR A 29 0.63 -3.85 -9.74
C THR A 29 0.72 -2.32 -9.53
N PRO A 30 1.23 -1.54 -10.51
CA PRO A 30 1.19 -0.07 -10.43
C PRO A 30 -0.22 0.48 -10.22
N VAL A 31 -1.24 -0.13 -10.85
CA VAL A 31 -2.65 0.23 -10.67
C VAL A 31 -3.12 -0.09 -9.25
N ALA A 32 -2.78 -1.26 -8.72
CA ALA A 32 -3.14 -1.63 -7.35
C ALA A 32 -2.46 -0.73 -6.31
N LEU A 33 -1.18 -0.39 -6.52
CA LEU A 33 -0.44 0.55 -5.66
C LEU A 33 -1.05 1.95 -5.72
N ALA A 34 -1.47 2.42 -6.90
CA ALA A 34 -2.17 3.69 -7.04
C ALA A 34 -3.48 3.70 -6.24
N HIS A 35 -4.28 2.63 -6.32
CA HIS A 35 -5.53 2.51 -5.55
C HIS A 35 -5.27 2.41 -4.05
N LEU A 36 -4.23 1.70 -3.61
CA LEU A 36 -3.83 1.65 -2.21
C LEU A 36 -3.47 3.04 -1.68
N ILE A 37 -2.72 3.84 -2.45
CA ILE A 37 -2.37 5.22 -2.07
C ILE A 37 -3.60 6.13 -2.12
N MET A 38 -4.49 5.97 -3.09
CA MET A 38 -5.73 6.75 -3.15
C MET A 38 -6.63 6.47 -1.94
N GLY A 39 -6.83 5.19 -1.58
CA GLY A 39 -7.61 4.80 -0.41
C GLY A 39 -6.95 5.25 0.90
N ASP A 40 -5.77 4.71 1.19
CA ASP A 40 -5.17 4.76 2.52
C ASP A 40 -3.89 5.60 2.60
N GLY A 41 -3.49 6.26 1.51
CA GLY A 41 -2.36 7.18 1.49
C GLY A 41 -2.67 8.52 2.18
N SER A 42 -1.71 9.01 2.95
CA SER A 42 -1.76 10.29 3.66
C SER A 42 -0.44 11.02 3.46
N VAL A 43 -0.49 12.11 2.68
CA VAL A 43 0.65 12.95 2.37
C VAL A 43 1.25 13.55 3.65
N GLN A 44 2.58 13.53 3.76
CA GLN A 44 3.30 14.08 4.91
C GLN A 44 4.19 15.26 4.49
N ARG A 45 4.66 16.04 5.47
CA ARG A 45 5.67 17.08 5.23
C ARG A 45 6.88 16.51 4.48
N HIS A 46 7.36 15.33 4.88
CA HIS A 46 8.48 14.63 4.24
C HIS A 46 8.04 13.22 3.84
N GLY A 47 7.52 13.02 2.62
CA GLY A 47 7.11 11.68 2.15
C GLY A 47 5.62 11.39 2.25
N LEU A 48 5.28 10.10 2.41
CA LEU A 48 3.92 9.58 2.35
C LEU A 48 3.72 8.49 3.42
N ILE A 49 2.57 8.48 4.08
CA ILE A 49 2.15 7.36 4.92
C ILE A 49 1.09 6.56 4.17
N ILE A 50 1.12 5.23 4.27
CA ILE A 50 0.02 4.34 3.92
C ILE A 50 -0.50 3.74 5.23
N CYS A 51 -1.76 4.07 5.56
CA CYS A 51 -2.41 3.60 6.78
C CYS A 51 -2.75 2.12 6.65
N THR A 52 -1.98 1.26 7.31
CA THR A 52 -2.14 -0.21 7.31
C THR A 52 -2.55 -0.71 8.70
N ASP A 53 -3.24 0.15 9.46
CA ASP A 53 -3.55 -0.06 10.88
C ASP A 53 -4.42 -1.31 11.14
N SER A 54 -5.08 -1.85 10.13
CA SER A 54 -5.94 -3.04 10.20
C SER A 54 -5.21 -4.37 9.94
N TYR A 55 -3.91 -4.34 9.62
CA TYR A 55 -3.13 -5.54 9.30
C TYR A 55 -2.16 -5.90 10.43
N SER A 56 -1.78 -7.18 10.50
CA SER A 56 -0.74 -7.63 11.42
C SER A 56 0.64 -7.10 11.01
N ILE A 57 1.61 -7.19 11.91
CA ILE A 57 2.99 -6.79 11.61
C ILE A 57 3.58 -7.63 10.47
N GLU A 58 3.30 -8.93 10.42
CA GLU A 58 3.78 -9.85 9.37
C GLU A 58 3.24 -9.45 8.00
N ASP A 59 1.97 -9.06 7.95
CA ASP A 59 1.32 -8.58 6.73
C ASP A 59 1.90 -7.25 6.25
N VAL A 60 2.14 -6.30 7.15
CA VAL A 60 2.79 -5.02 6.81
C VAL A 60 4.23 -5.23 6.36
N VAL A 61 4.98 -6.14 7.00
CA VAL A 61 6.34 -6.51 6.56
C VAL A 61 6.32 -7.13 5.16
N ARG A 62 5.38 -8.04 4.86
CA ARG A 62 5.23 -8.63 3.53
C ARG A 62 4.98 -7.55 2.47
N LEU A 63 4.09 -6.60 2.75
CA LEU A 63 3.81 -5.49 1.85
C LEU A 63 5.04 -4.57 1.65
N ILE A 64 5.77 -4.26 2.72
CA ILE A 64 7.03 -3.49 2.65
C ILE A 64 8.08 -4.19 1.80
N ASN A 65 8.23 -5.51 1.93
CA ASN A 65 9.18 -6.28 1.13
C ASN A 65 8.89 -6.12 -0.37
N VAL A 66 7.63 -6.14 -0.78
CA VAL A 66 7.26 -5.88 -2.18
C VAL A 66 7.60 -4.45 -2.59
N LEU A 67 7.30 -3.45 -1.76
CA LEU A 67 7.65 -2.05 -2.05
C LEU A 67 9.16 -1.86 -2.26
N ILE A 68 9.99 -2.50 -1.42
CA ILE A 68 11.45 -2.41 -1.52
C ILE A 68 11.97 -3.20 -2.74
N ILE A 69 11.55 -4.44 -2.91
CA ILE A 69 12.12 -5.36 -3.93
C ILE A 69 11.61 -5.03 -5.32
N LYS A 70 10.29 -4.89 -5.49
CA LYS A 70 9.63 -4.68 -6.79
C LYS A 70 9.75 -3.24 -7.26
N TYR A 71 9.51 -2.30 -6.35
CA TYR A 71 9.40 -0.89 -6.68
C TYR A 71 10.62 -0.05 -6.28
N ARG A 72 11.64 -0.64 -5.64
CA ARG A 72 12.83 0.09 -5.17
C ARG A 72 12.47 1.31 -4.33
N VAL A 73 11.39 1.20 -3.56
CA VAL A 73 10.87 2.25 -2.70
C VAL A 73 11.50 2.11 -1.33
N ASP A 74 12.09 3.20 -0.86
CA ASP A 74 12.61 3.26 0.49
C ASP A 74 11.50 3.63 1.47
N CYS A 75 11.12 2.66 2.30
CA CYS A 75 10.07 2.80 3.29
C CYS A 75 10.42 2.09 4.60
N THR A 76 9.69 2.44 5.66
CA THR A 76 9.80 1.82 6.98
C THR A 76 8.45 1.68 7.65
N ILE A 77 8.38 0.84 8.67
CA ILE A 77 7.22 0.78 9.56
C ILE A 77 7.24 1.95 10.53
N ARG A 78 6.07 2.54 10.78
CA ARG A 78 5.80 3.45 11.89
C ARG A 78 4.67 2.90 12.75
N ASN A 79 4.80 3.08 14.05
CA ASN A 79 3.83 2.57 15.02
C ASN A 79 3.21 3.77 15.76
N PRO A 80 2.09 4.33 15.27
CA PRO A 80 1.42 5.42 15.97
C PRO A 80 0.82 4.98 17.30
N LYS A 81 0.40 3.70 17.41
CA LYS A 81 -0.19 3.10 18.61
C LYS A 81 0.22 1.63 18.72
N VAL A 82 -0.03 1.03 19.89
CA VAL A 82 0.13 -0.42 20.10
C VAL A 82 -0.70 -1.17 19.07
N ASN A 83 -0.10 -2.15 18.40
CA ASN A 83 -0.71 -2.98 17.36
C ASN A 83 -1.30 -2.20 16.16
N GLN A 84 -0.82 -0.97 15.92
CA GLN A 84 -1.11 -0.23 14.70
C GLN A 84 0.18 0.01 13.95
N TYR A 85 0.22 -0.46 12.71
CA TYR A 85 1.40 -0.40 11.85
C TYR A 85 1.06 0.41 10.61
N ARG A 86 1.93 1.33 10.24
CA ARG A 86 1.81 2.15 9.04
C ARG A 86 3.07 2.07 8.24
N ILE A 87 2.95 2.13 6.92
CA ILE A 87 4.09 2.19 6.02
C ILE A 87 4.42 3.66 5.79
N TYR A 88 5.64 4.07 6.10
CA TYR A 88 6.15 5.39 5.80
C TYR A 88 7.13 5.31 4.64
N ILE A 89 6.77 5.91 3.52
CA ILE A 89 7.63 6.08 2.35
C ILE A 89 8.40 7.39 2.51
N ARG A 90 9.74 7.30 2.44
CA ARG A 90 10.60 8.47 2.63
C ARG A 90 10.52 9.41 1.44
N GLU A 91 10.78 10.69 1.71
CA GLU A 91 10.74 11.76 0.72
C GLU A 91 11.60 11.47 -0.53
N ARG A 92 12.79 10.87 -0.34
CA ARG A 92 13.68 10.49 -1.43
C ARG A 92 13.06 9.53 -2.46
N SER A 93 12.06 8.74 -2.08
CA SER A 93 11.36 7.84 -3.00
C SER A 93 10.09 8.44 -3.61
N MET A 94 9.66 9.64 -3.18
CA MET A 94 8.45 10.27 -3.71
C MET A 94 8.50 10.57 -5.22
N PRO A 95 9.62 11.05 -5.80
CA PRO A 95 9.70 11.22 -7.26
C PRO A 95 9.45 9.90 -8.01
N HIS A 96 10.02 8.81 -7.52
CA HIS A 96 9.86 7.49 -8.12
C HIS A 96 8.43 6.94 -7.97
N ILE A 97 7.85 7.04 -6.77
CA ILE A 97 6.45 6.67 -6.53
C ILE A 97 5.50 7.42 -7.48
N ARG A 98 5.69 8.74 -7.64
CA ARG A 98 4.88 9.55 -8.56
C ARG A 98 4.95 9.03 -9.99
N GLN A 99 6.14 8.68 -10.47
CA GLN A 99 6.30 8.12 -11.82
C GLN A 99 5.52 6.81 -12.00
N ILE A 100 5.50 5.95 -10.98
CA ILE A 100 4.81 4.65 -11.03
C ILE A 100 3.28 4.83 -11.02
N VAL A 101 2.75 5.68 -10.13
CA VAL A 101 1.30 5.67 -9.84
C VAL A 101 0.51 6.81 -10.48
N LYS A 102 1.14 7.93 -10.87
CA LYS A 102 0.42 9.15 -11.29
C LYS A 102 -0.57 8.90 -12.43
N LEU A 103 -0.19 8.09 -13.43
CA LEU A 103 -1.03 7.78 -14.59
C LEU A 103 -2.25 6.91 -14.25
N HIS A 104 -2.28 6.30 -13.06
CA HIS A 104 -3.34 5.41 -12.61
C HIS A 104 -4.18 6.03 -11.48
N MET A 105 -3.96 7.30 -11.14
CA MET A 105 -4.70 8.02 -10.11
C MET A 105 -5.72 8.99 -10.71
N CYS A 106 -6.87 9.11 -10.04
CA CYS A 106 -7.85 10.14 -10.37
C CYS A 106 -7.25 11.55 -10.15
N PRO A 107 -7.48 12.53 -11.05
CA PRO A 107 -6.94 13.88 -10.91
C PRO A 107 -7.23 14.53 -9.56
N THR A 108 -8.44 14.33 -9.03
CA THR A 108 -8.88 14.86 -7.73
C THR A 108 -8.16 14.26 -6.52
N MET A 109 -7.40 13.18 -6.70
CA MET A 109 -6.63 12.50 -5.65
C MET A 109 -5.12 12.73 -5.77
N LEU A 110 -4.65 13.49 -6.77
CA LEU A 110 -3.24 13.78 -6.97
C LEU A 110 -2.61 14.59 -5.83
N PHE A 111 -3.41 15.34 -5.07
CA PHE A 111 -2.95 16.04 -3.87
C PHE A 111 -2.29 15.08 -2.85
N LYS A 112 -2.67 13.79 -2.83
CA LYS A 112 -2.04 12.76 -1.98
C LYS A 112 -0.57 12.50 -2.33
N LEU A 113 -0.12 12.93 -3.50
CA LEU A 113 1.27 12.89 -3.95
C LEU A 113 1.98 14.25 -3.87
N LYS A 114 1.31 15.30 -3.36
CA LYS A 114 1.72 16.71 -3.54
C LYS A 114 1.89 17.11 -5.01
N LEU A 115 0.91 16.74 -5.82
CA LEU A 115 0.80 17.13 -7.23
C LEU A 115 -0.50 17.90 -7.45
#